data_AF-A0A6V8NVL3-F1
#
_entry.id   AF-A0A6V8NVL3-F1
#
_cell.length_a   1.000
_cell.length_b   1.000
_cell.length_c   1.000
_cell.angle_alpha   90.00
_cell.angle_beta   90.00
_cell.angle_gamma   90.00
#
_symmetry.space_group_name_H-M   'P 1'
#
loop_
_entity.id
_entity.type
_entity.pdbx_description
1 polymer ?
#
loop_
_entity_poly.entity_id
_entity_poly.type
_entity_poly.pdbx_seq_one_letter_code
_entity_poly.pdbx_strand_id
1 'polypeptide(L)'
;LQQEEVRFKAALLLEFVDFLSLPEFSSWFFELDSVATYALELLEARQSKIILSDWARREREARIIGKAVEGLFSGDYPFLFKRRLEEMAYILWKTDRREEAKKALAAALALGEDGDQSLREHPLISAMVLRSLNLAIQTIVAGSSKM
;
A
#
# COMPACT_ATOMS: atom_id res chain seq x y z
N LEU A 1 -13.73 -19.24 -7.21
CA LEU A 1 -13.00 -18.96 -5.95
C LEU A 1 -12.03 -17.79 -6.11
N GLN A 2 -11.03 -17.84 -7.01
CA GLN A 2 -10.03 -16.75 -7.15
C GLN A 2 -10.59 -15.34 -7.50
N GLN A 3 -11.65 -15.24 -8.30
CA GLN A 3 -12.20 -13.92 -8.67
C GLN A 3 -12.88 -13.18 -7.52
N GLU A 4 -13.51 -13.91 -6.61
CA GLU A 4 -14.25 -13.33 -5.47
C GLU A 4 -13.27 -12.84 -4.39
N GLU A 5 -12.21 -13.61 -4.15
CA GLU A 5 -11.10 -13.23 -3.26
C GLU A 5 -10.40 -11.95 -3.73
N VAL A 6 -10.07 -11.85 -5.04
CA VAL A 6 -9.45 -10.64 -5.60
C VAL A 6 -10.37 -9.42 -5.50
N ARG A 7 -11.68 -9.59 -5.68
CA ARG A 7 -12.65 -8.50 -5.51
C ARG A 7 -12.72 -8.03 -4.06
N PHE A 8 -12.75 -8.96 -3.11
CA PHE A 8 -12.74 -8.64 -1.69
C PHE A 8 -11.46 -7.89 -1.27
N LYS A 9 -10.29 -8.40 -1.69
CA LYS A 9 -8.99 -7.74 -1.47
C LYS A 9 -8.95 -6.34 -2.09
N ALA A 10 -9.49 -6.15 -3.30
CA ALA A 10 -9.56 -4.84 -3.94
C ALA A 10 -10.49 -3.86 -3.18
N ALA A 11 -11.62 -4.32 -2.66
CA ALA A 11 -12.52 -3.48 -1.85
C ALA A 11 -11.85 -3.01 -0.55
N LEU A 12 -11.17 -3.93 0.15
CA LEU A 12 -10.37 -3.60 1.34
C LEU A 12 -9.25 -2.61 1.02
N LEU A 13 -8.56 -2.79 -0.10
CA LEU A 13 -7.50 -1.89 -0.53
C LEU A 13 -8.03 -0.45 -0.71
N LEU A 14 -9.18 -0.28 -1.37
CA LEU A 14 -9.81 1.02 -1.56
C LEU A 14 -10.18 1.66 -0.22
N GLU A 15 -10.73 0.89 0.71
CA GLU A 15 -11.06 1.37 2.05
C GLU A 15 -9.81 1.90 2.79
N PHE A 16 -8.67 1.20 2.67
CA PHE A 16 -7.43 1.66 3.27
C PHE A 16 -6.77 2.82 2.52
N VAL A 17 -7.00 2.98 1.22
CA VAL A 17 -6.60 4.19 0.48
C VAL A 17 -7.33 5.41 1.03
N ASP A 18 -8.64 5.29 1.26
CA ASP A 18 -9.44 6.36 1.87
C ASP A 18 -8.98 6.62 3.31
N PHE A 19 -8.69 5.58 4.08
CA PHE A 19 -8.12 5.72 5.43
C PHE A 19 -6.76 6.45 5.41
N LEU A 20 -5.89 6.16 4.45
CA LEU A 20 -4.60 6.85 4.30
C LEU A 20 -4.76 8.30 3.81
N SER A 21 -5.93 8.70 3.31
CA SER A 21 -6.19 10.09 2.90
C SER A 21 -6.34 11.04 4.09
N LEU A 22 -6.49 10.52 5.32
CA LEU A 22 -6.62 11.35 6.50
C LEU A 22 -5.34 12.18 6.75
N PRO A 23 -5.46 13.41 7.29
CA PRO A 23 -4.30 14.29 7.49
C PRO A 23 -3.16 13.66 8.30
N GLU A 24 -3.49 12.81 9.26
CA GLU A 24 -2.54 12.12 10.14
C GLU A 24 -1.61 11.13 9.38
N PHE A 25 -2.06 10.67 8.19
CA PHE A 25 -1.31 9.77 7.32
C PHE A 25 -0.65 10.49 6.13
N SER A 26 -0.72 11.82 6.06
CA SER A 26 -0.19 12.59 4.92
C SER A 26 1.30 12.35 4.65
N SER A 27 2.10 12.15 5.70
CA SER A 27 3.54 11.85 5.64
C SER A 27 3.87 10.36 5.54
N TRP A 28 2.88 9.49 5.37
CA TRP A 28 3.08 8.05 5.34
C TRP A 28 3.25 7.58 3.90
N PHE A 29 4.50 7.60 3.46
CA PHE A 29 4.95 7.09 2.17
C PHE A 29 6.45 6.76 2.26
N PHE A 30 6.94 5.99 1.31
CA PHE A 30 8.35 5.67 1.15
C PHE A 30 9.09 6.72 0.32
N GLU A 31 10.38 6.91 0.60
CA GLU A 31 11.23 7.82 -0.16
C GLU A 31 11.32 7.43 -1.63
N LEU A 32 11.45 8.44 -2.50
CA LEU A 32 11.44 8.26 -3.95
C LEU A 32 12.47 7.23 -4.43
N ASP A 33 13.69 7.32 -3.93
CA ASP A 33 14.81 6.46 -4.34
C ASP A 33 14.55 4.99 -3.99
N SER A 34 13.86 4.71 -2.89
CA SER A 34 13.51 3.36 -2.48
C SER A 34 12.41 2.74 -3.35
N VAL A 35 11.55 3.56 -3.96
CA VAL A 35 10.39 3.08 -4.72
C VAL A 35 10.51 3.25 -6.24
N ALA A 36 11.51 3.98 -6.73
CA ALA A 36 11.63 4.37 -8.13
C ALA A 36 11.59 3.18 -9.10
N THR A 37 12.35 2.11 -8.80
CA THR A 37 12.39 0.90 -9.64
C THR A 37 11.02 0.25 -9.78
N TYR A 38 10.29 0.10 -8.67
CA TYR A 38 8.95 -0.48 -8.67
C TYR A 38 7.92 0.45 -9.33
N ALA A 39 8.09 1.76 -9.16
CA ALA A 39 7.23 2.78 -9.76
C ALA A 39 7.31 2.77 -11.29
N LEU A 40 8.52 2.60 -11.84
CA LEU A 40 8.75 2.40 -13.27
C LEU A 40 8.11 1.09 -13.76
N GLU A 41 8.31 -0.02 -13.07
CA GLU A 41 7.72 -1.32 -13.41
C GLU A 41 6.18 -1.24 -13.46
N LEU A 42 5.57 -0.54 -12.50
CA LEU A 42 4.12 -0.31 -12.44
C LEU A 42 3.65 0.62 -13.58
N LEU A 43 4.40 1.66 -13.90
CA LEU A 43 4.09 2.58 -14.99
C LEU A 43 4.09 1.84 -16.35
N GLU A 44 5.12 1.03 -16.60
CA GLU A 44 5.23 0.21 -17.81
C GLU A 44 4.07 -0.80 -17.89
N ALA A 45 3.74 -1.46 -16.78
CA ALA A 45 2.62 -2.40 -16.72
C ALA A 45 1.28 -1.71 -17.06
N ARG A 46 1.10 -0.45 -16.62
CA ARG A 46 -0.09 0.35 -16.90
C ARG A 46 -0.15 0.85 -18.35
N GLN A 47 0.98 1.20 -18.95
CA GLN A 47 1.06 1.73 -20.32
C GLN A 47 1.09 0.63 -21.40
N SER A 48 1.37 -0.62 -21.02
CA SER A 48 1.43 -1.72 -21.97
C SER A 48 0.12 -1.86 -22.76
N LYS A 49 0.23 -1.77 -24.10
CA LYS A 49 -0.89 -1.91 -25.05
C LYS A 49 -1.32 -3.37 -25.31
N ILE A 50 -0.73 -4.33 -24.59
CA ILE A 50 -1.12 -5.74 -24.72
C ILE A 50 -2.58 -5.86 -24.27
N ILE A 51 -3.43 -6.39 -25.15
CA ILE A 51 -4.84 -6.68 -24.85
C ILE A 51 -4.88 -7.84 -23.84
N LEU A 52 -4.72 -7.50 -22.56
CA LEU A 52 -4.94 -8.39 -21.44
C LEU A 52 -6.39 -8.24 -20.97
N SER A 53 -6.98 -9.32 -20.45
CA SER A 53 -8.21 -9.20 -19.69
C SER A 53 -7.98 -8.30 -18.47
N ASP A 54 -9.03 -7.61 -18.00
CA ASP A 54 -8.95 -6.76 -16.81
C ASP A 54 -8.39 -7.52 -15.59
N TRP A 55 -8.65 -8.82 -15.50
CA TRP A 55 -8.10 -9.70 -14.48
C TRP A 55 -6.58 -9.85 -14.59
N ALA A 56 -6.05 -10.17 -15.78
CA ALA A 56 -4.61 -10.34 -15.98
C ALA A 56 -3.83 -9.03 -15.74
N ARG A 57 -4.44 -7.87 -16.00
CA ARG A 57 -3.87 -6.57 -15.65
C ARG A 57 -3.78 -6.36 -14.14
N ARG A 58 -4.86 -6.62 -13.40
CA ARG A 58 -4.90 -6.51 -11.93
C ARG A 58 -3.93 -7.47 -11.24
N GLU A 59 -3.85 -8.69 -11.74
CA GLU A 59 -2.92 -9.72 -11.23
C GLU A 59 -1.45 -9.26 -11.38
N ARG A 60 -1.13 -8.64 -12.52
CA ARG A 60 0.21 -8.08 -12.76
C ARG A 60 0.52 -6.92 -11.81
N GLU A 61 -0.42 -5.99 -11.62
CA GLU A 61 -0.24 -4.88 -10.68
C GLU A 61 -0.06 -5.38 -9.24
N ALA A 62 -0.91 -6.32 -8.80
CA ALA A 62 -0.82 -6.93 -7.48
C ALA A 62 0.54 -7.59 -7.24
N ARG A 63 1.10 -8.27 -8.25
CA ARG A 63 2.43 -8.87 -8.17
C ARG A 63 3.55 -7.83 -7.99
N ILE A 64 3.49 -6.72 -8.71
CA ILE A 64 4.48 -5.63 -8.59
C ILE A 64 4.40 -5.00 -7.20
N ILE A 65 3.18 -4.76 -6.69
CA ILE A 65 2.96 -4.24 -5.34
C ILE A 65 3.51 -5.23 -4.30
N GLY A 66 3.21 -6.52 -4.41
CA GLY A 66 3.72 -7.54 -3.49
C GLY A 66 5.26 -7.60 -3.47
N LYS A 67 5.91 -7.53 -4.63
CA LYS A 67 7.37 -7.46 -4.74
C LYS A 67 7.95 -6.18 -4.09
N ALA A 68 7.27 -5.05 -4.24
CA ALA A 68 7.66 -3.81 -3.58
C ALA A 68 7.49 -3.90 -2.06
N VAL A 69 6.42 -4.54 -1.58
CA VAL A 69 6.22 -4.80 -0.15
C VAL A 69 7.38 -5.61 0.42
N GLU A 70 7.76 -6.72 -0.20
CA GLU A 70 8.89 -7.55 0.26
C GLU A 70 10.22 -6.76 0.31
N GLY A 71 10.47 -5.93 -0.69
CA GLY A 71 11.70 -5.13 -0.75
C GLY A 71 11.74 -3.98 0.27
N LEU A 72 10.59 -3.37 0.55
CA LEU A 72 10.49 -2.19 1.43
C LEU A 72 10.30 -2.56 2.90
N PHE A 73 9.62 -3.67 3.19
CA PHE A 73 9.30 -4.15 4.54
C PHE A 73 10.21 -5.30 4.98
N SER A 74 11.53 -5.11 4.85
CA SER A 74 12.52 -6.07 5.33
C SER A 74 13.04 -5.74 6.75
N GLY A 75 13.56 -6.74 7.46
CA GLY A 75 14.19 -6.56 8.77
C GLY A 75 13.20 -6.13 9.86
N ASP A 76 13.54 -5.10 10.64
CA ASP A 76 12.73 -4.62 11.77
C ASP A 76 11.56 -3.71 11.34
N TYR A 77 11.46 -3.38 10.05
CA TYR A 77 10.46 -2.45 9.54
C TYR A 77 9.01 -2.83 9.88
N PRO A 78 8.59 -4.11 9.78
CA PRO A 78 7.23 -4.53 10.16
C PRO A 78 6.89 -4.22 11.62
N PHE A 79 7.85 -4.41 12.53
CA PHE A 79 7.67 -4.13 13.95
C PHE A 79 7.52 -2.63 14.22
N LEU A 80 8.38 -1.81 13.61
CA LEU A 80 8.28 -0.35 13.72
C LEU A 80 6.97 0.17 13.14
N PHE A 81 6.53 -0.40 12.01
CA PHE A 81 5.29 -0.02 11.37
C PHE A 81 4.06 -0.40 12.21
N LYS A 82 4.06 -1.59 12.80
CA LYS A 82 3.04 -2.02 13.76
C LYS A 82 2.93 -1.03 14.92
N ARG A 83 4.04 -0.69 15.56
CA ARG A 83 4.04 0.26 16.68
C ARG A 83 3.50 1.64 16.26
N ARG A 84 3.87 2.14 15.08
CA ARG A 84 3.36 3.40 14.54
C ARG A 84 1.84 3.37 14.32
N LEU A 85 1.28 2.22 13.91
CA LEU A 85 -0.17 2.04 13.78
C LEU A 85 -0.88 1.97 15.13
N GLU A 86 -0.29 1.32 16.14
CA GLU A 86 -0.82 1.29 17.51
C GLU A 86 -0.87 2.71 18.11
N GLU A 87 0.20 3.49 17.92
CA GLU A 87 0.27 4.90 18.33
C GLU A 87 -0.80 5.73 17.61
N MET A 88 -1.03 5.50 16.32
CA MET A 88 -2.07 6.21 15.57
C MET A 88 -3.49 5.81 16.00
N ALA A 89 -3.72 4.54 16.30
CA ALA A 89 -4.98 4.07 16.89
C ALA A 89 -5.28 4.80 18.19
N TYR A 90 -4.26 4.97 19.04
CA TYR A 90 -4.38 5.72 20.28
C TYR A 90 -4.72 7.20 20.03
N ILE A 91 -4.03 7.88 19.12
CA ILE A 91 -4.31 9.29 18.78
C ILE A 91 -5.75 9.46 18.29
N LEU A 92 -6.18 8.64 17.33
CA LEU A 92 -7.54 8.67 16.76
C LEU A 92 -8.61 8.44 17.83
N TRP A 93 -8.36 7.50 18.76
CA TRP A 93 -9.24 7.24 19.89
C TRP A 93 -9.38 8.46 20.79
N LYS A 94 -8.26 9.13 21.11
CA LYS A 94 -8.24 10.33 21.96
C LYS A 94 -8.92 11.54 21.31
N THR A 95 -9.06 11.55 19.98
CA THR A 95 -9.79 12.56 19.21
C THR A 95 -11.25 12.16 18.88
N ASP A 96 -11.80 11.14 19.57
CA ASP A 96 -13.16 10.61 19.40
C ASP A 96 -13.47 10.02 17.99
N ARG A 97 -12.43 9.66 17.24
CA ARG A 97 -12.51 9.00 15.92
C ARG A 97 -12.45 7.48 16.07
N ARG A 98 -13.47 6.93 16.72
CA ARG A 98 -13.44 5.54 17.22
C ARG A 98 -13.40 4.48 16.13
N GLU A 99 -14.08 4.69 15.00
CA GLU A 99 -14.09 3.71 13.92
C GLU A 99 -12.72 3.65 13.22
N GLU A 100 -12.09 4.81 12.99
CA GLU A 100 -10.74 4.88 12.43
C GLU A 100 -9.69 4.33 13.39
N ALA A 101 -9.85 4.56 14.70
CA ALA A 101 -8.99 3.97 15.72
C ALA A 101 -9.05 2.44 15.70
N LYS A 102 -10.26 1.86 15.58
CA LYS A 102 -10.43 0.40 15.46
C LYS A 102 -9.76 -0.14 14.20
N LYS A 103 -9.90 0.53 13.07
CA LYS A 103 -9.25 0.14 11.81
C LYS A 103 -7.72 0.16 11.93
N ALA A 104 -7.17 1.21 12.53
CA ALA A 104 -5.74 1.34 12.77
C ALA A 104 -5.20 0.20 13.65
N LEU A 105 -5.91 -0.11 14.75
CA LEU A 105 -5.53 -1.17 15.67
C LEU A 105 -5.66 -2.56 15.03
N ALA A 106 -6.75 -2.82 14.30
CA ALA A 106 -6.95 -4.08 13.59
C ALA A 106 -5.84 -4.33 12.57
N ALA A 107 -5.44 -3.30 11.81
CA ALA A 107 -4.29 -3.37 10.92
C ALA A 107 -2.98 -3.64 11.67
N ALA A 108 -2.75 -3.02 12.83
CA ALA A 108 -1.56 -3.26 13.63
C ALA A 108 -1.48 -4.71 14.14
N LEU A 109 -2.59 -5.28 14.57
CA LEU A 109 -2.65 -6.65 15.08
C LEU A 109 -2.38 -7.67 13.97
N ALA A 110 -2.94 -7.47 12.77
CA ALA A 110 -2.73 -8.35 11.63
C ALA A 110 -1.26 -8.44 11.17
N LEU A 111 -0.43 -7.43 11.47
CA LEU A 111 1.02 -7.46 11.21
C LEU A 111 1.80 -8.37 12.17
N GLY A 112 1.24 -8.70 13.33
CA GLY A 112 1.92 -9.46 14.37
C GLY A 112 1.69 -10.97 14.34
N GLU A 113 0.76 -11.47 13.51
CA GLU A 113 0.26 -12.85 13.62
C GLU A 113 0.97 -13.84 12.67
N ASP A 114 1.44 -13.41 11.48
CA ASP A 114 1.69 -14.35 10.37
C ASP A 114 3.00 -14.16 9.56
N GLY A 115 3.97 -13.40 10.05
CA GLY A 115 5.30 -13.26 9.40
C GLY A 115 5.29 -12.60 8.00
N ASP A 116 6.33 -12.79 7.19
CA ASP A 116 6.55 -12.06 5.91
C ASP A 116 5.45 -12.25 4.87
N GLN A 117 4.78 -13.41 4.84
CA GLN A 117 3.68 -13.66 3.91
C GLN A 117 2.44 -12.84 4.24
N SER A 118 2.20 -12.55 5.52
CA SER A 118 1.15 -11.62 5.96
C SER A 118 1.34 -10.24 5.37
N LEU A 119 2.59 -9.74 5.34
CA LEU A 119 2.89 -8.39 4.88
C LEU A 119 2.49 -8.17 3.43
N ARG A 120 2.77 -9.14 2.55
CA ARG A 120 2.40 -9.10 1.13
C ARG A 120 0.90 -8.97 0.92
N GLU A 121 0.12 -9.68 1.73
CA GLU A 121 -1.33 -9.72 1.60
C GLU A 121 -2.03 -8.66 2.45
N HIS A 122 -1.28 -7.95 3.31
CA HIS A 122 -1.82 -6.97 4.23
C HIS A 122 -2.36 -5.75 3.46
N PRO A 123 -3.69 -5.49 3.49
CA PRO A 123 -4.30 -4.48 2.62
C PRO A 123 -3.78 -3.06 2.87
N LEU A 124 -3.54 -2.66 4.13
CA LEU A 124 -2.99 -1.35 4.46
C LEU A 124 -1.56 -1.15 3.96
N ILE A 125 -0.71 -2.18 4.04
CA ILE A 125 0.68 -2.13 3.57
C ILE A 125 0.66 -1.97 2.06
N SER A 126 -0.12 -2.79 1.37
CA SER A 126 -0.31 -2.69 -0.08
C SER A 126 -0.82 -1.31 -0.49
N ALA A 127 -1.77 -0.72 0.26
CA ALA A 127 -2.28 0.62 0.01
C ALA A 127 -1.18 1.70 0.18
N MET A 128 -0.36 1.60 1.22
CA MET A 128 0.73 2.56 1.47
C MET A 128 1.85 2.46 0.42
N VAL A 129 2.21 1.24 0.02
CA VAL A 129 3.17 1.02 -1.08
C VAL A 129 2.59 1.58 -2.37
N LEU A 130 1.35 1.24 -2.73
CA LEU A 130 0.70 1.75 -3.93
C LEU A 130 0.64 3.29 -3.94
N ARG A 131 0.32 3.93 -2.81
CA ARG A 131 0.39 5.39 -2.67
C ARG A 131 1.78 5.93 -2.98
N SER A 132 2.82 5.32 -2.39
CA SER A 132 4.21 5.73 -2.58
C SER A 132 4.65 5.59 -4.04
N LEU A 133 4.28 4.47 -4.70
CA LEU A 133 4.52 4.25 -6.12
C LEU A 133 3.82 5.29 -7.00
N ASN A 134 2.56 5.63 -6.70
CA ASN A 134 1.83 6.62 -7.46
C ASN A 134 2.45 8.03 -7.34
N LEU A 135 2.91 8.41 -6.14
CA LEU A 135 3.62 9.68 -5.93
C LEU A 135 4.94 9.72 -6.70
N ALA A 136 5.69 8.62 -6.70
CA ALA A 136 6.90 8.48 -7.49
C ALA A 136 6.64 8.58 -9.00
N ILE A 137 5.60 7.91 -9.51
CA ILE A 137 5.19 8.00 -10.92
C ILE A 137 4.86 9.45 -11.28
N GLN A 138 4.07 10.15 -10.45
CA GLN A 138 3.75 11.56 -10.70
C GLN A 138 5.00 12.43 -10.78
N THR A 139 5.98 12.18 -9.93
CA THR A 139 7.25 12.91 -9.90
C THR A 139 8.10 12.61 -11.14
N ILE A 140 8.19 11.34 -11.54
CA ILE A 140 8.91 10.89 -12.74
C ILE A 140 8.29 11.52 -13.99
N VAL A 141 6.96 11.45 -14.14
CA VAL A 141 6.25 12.01 -15.30
C VAL A 141 6.37 13.54 -15.35
N ALA A 142 6.25 14.22 -14.20
CA ALA A 142 6.41 15.66 -14.13
C ALA A 142 7.85 16.12 -14.44
N GLY A 143 8.85 15.33 -14.04
CA GLY A 143 10.26 15.53 -14.40
C GLY A 143 10.50 15.40 -15.90
N SER A 144 9.94 14.35 -16.53
CA SER A 144 10.06 14.10 -17.98
C SER A 144 9.35 15.14 -18.85
N SER A 145 8.38 15.89 -18.32
CA SER A 145 7.68 16.96 -19.07
C SER A 145 8.42 18.31 -19.06
N LYS A 146 9.49 18.45 -18.25
CA LYS A 146 10.29 19.68 -18.14
C LYS A 146 11.65 19.62 -18.85
N MET A 147 11.94 18.52 -19.55
CA MET A 147 13.05 18.37 -20.49
C MET A 147 12.53 18.44 -21.92
#